data_AF-A0A540V1N2-F1
#
_entry.id   AF-A0A540V1N2-F1
#
_cell.length_a   1.000
_cell.length_b   1.000
_cell.length_c   1.000
_cell.angle_alpha   90.00
_cell.angle_beta   90.00
_cell.angle_gamma   90.00
#
_symmetry.space_group_name_H-M   'P 1'
#
loop_
_entity.id
_entity.type
_entity.pdbx_description
1 polymer ?
#
loop_
_entity_poly.entity_id
_entity_poly.type
_entity_poly.pdbx_seq_one_letter_code
_entity_poly.pdbx_strand_id
1 'polypeptide(L)'
;MKKLLLAALIFVLLFGGFFIYLKAVPPLLTGTIVKSEDGQTVVIALGNKGFRDLKVTGVKVNNYADPADLKMQVGQSSEDLVATFEEDPGDGKSIEFKNVEDVSIPKGTNPEERQEKVYGLTVNHQEPIHNVHIKYRYFGILFNDTIILD
;
A
#
# COMPACT_ATOMS: atom_id res chain seq x y z
N MET A 1 4.70 40.74 -21.45
CA MET A 1 4.71 39.50 -22.26
C MET A 1 5.92 38.60 -21.98
N LYS A 2 7.18 39.03 -22.23
CA LYS A 2 8.38 38.19 -21.99
C LYS A 2 8.50 37.60 -20.57
N LYS A 3 8.20 38.40 -19.53
CA LYS A 3 8.20 37.94 -18.12
C LYS A 3 7.13 36.88 -17.83
N LEU A 4 5.97 36.97 -18.46
CA LEU A 4 4.89 35.99 -18.33
C LEU A 4 5.24 34.67 -19.03
N LEU A 5 5.85 34.75 -20.22
CA LEU A 5 6.36 33.56 -20.93
C LEU A 5 7.46 32.85 -20.13
N LEU A 6 8.38 33.61 -19.53
CA LEU A 6 9.42 33.05 -18.67
C LEU A 6 8.83 32.40 -17.41
N ALA A 7 7.87 33.06 -16.76
CA ALA A 7 7.17 32.48 -15.60
C ALA A 7 6.42 31.19 -15.97
N ALA A 8 5.73 31.18 -17.10
CA ALA A 8 5.06 29.98 -17.61
C ALA A 8 6.05 28.84 -17.90
N LEU A 9 7.20 29.14 -18.50
CA LEU A 9 8.24 28.14 -18.76
C LEU A 9 8.79 27.53 -17.46
N ILE A 10 9.09 28.37 -16.47
CA ILE A 10 9.56 27.90 -15.14
C ILE A 10 8.50 27.02 -14.50
N PHE A 11 7.24 27.41 -14.57
CA PHE A 11 6.13 26.62 -14.03
C PHE A 11 6.03 25.25 -14.71
N VAL A 12 6.11 25.19 -16.05
CA VAL A 12 6.11 23.93 -16.79
C VAL A 12 7.30 23.05 -16.39
N LEU A 13 8.50 23.62 -16.24
CA LEU A 13 9.68 22.87 -15.82
C LEU A 13 9.55 22.33 -14.39
N LEU A 14 9.01 23.11 -13.45
CA LEU A 14 8.79 22.67 -12.08
C LEU A 14 7.74 21.57 -11.99
N PHE A 15 6.57 21.76 -12.59
CA PHE A 15 5.49 20.76 -12.55
C PHE A 15 5.83 19.52 -13.37
N GLY A 16 6.44 19.69 -14.54
CA GLY A 16 6.91 18.58 -15.37
C GLY A 16 8.00 17.78 -14.68
N GLY A 17 9.02 18.46 -14.13
CA GLY A 17 10.09 17.83 -13.37
C GLY A 17 9.56 17.10 -12.13
N PHE A 18 8.64 17.72 -11.40
CA PHE A 18 7.99 17.11 -10.24
C PHE A 18 7.17 15.87 -10.63
N PHE A 19 6.39 15.93 -11.71
CA PHE A 19 5.62 14.78 -12.20
C PHE A 19 6.54 13.61 -12.58
N ILE A 20 7.63 13.88 -13.30
CA ILE A 20 8.63 12.88 -13.67
C ILE A 20 9.28 12.28 -12.42
N TYR A 21 9.67 13.12 -11.46
CA TYR A 21 10.24 12.66 -10.18
C TYR A 21 9.30 11.71 -9.45
N LEU A 22 8.01 12.06 -9.34
CA LEU A 22 7.00 11.22 -8.69
C LEU A 22 6.85 9.85 -9.38
N LYS A 23 6.95 9.79 -10.71
CA LYS A 23 6.89 8.53 -11.46
C LYS A 23 8.16 7.69 -11.32
N ALA A 24 9.32 8.35 -11.22
CA ALA A 24 10.61 7.67 -11.09
C ALA A 24 10.86 7.12 -9.69
N VAL A 25 10.26 7.73 -8.65
CA VAL A 25 10.40 7.31 -7.25
C VAL A 25 9.01 7.07 -6.64
N PRO A 26 8.37 5.92 -6.94
CA PRO A 26 7.06 5.60 -6.37
C PRO A 26 7.13 5.58 -4.83
N PRO A 27 6.09 6.09 -4.14
CA PRO A 27 6.12 6.30 -2.70
C PRO A 27 5.77 5.06 -1.87
N LEU A 28 5.16 4.03 -2.47
CA LEU A 28 4.73 2.84 -1.73
C LEU A 28 5.97 2.08 -1.21
N LEU A 29 5.90 1.69 0.06
CA LEU A 29 6.83 0.76 0.68
C LEU A 29 6.09 -0.53 1.03
N THR A 30 6.78 -1.64 0.92
CA THR A 30 6.32 -2.97 1.34
C THR A 30 7.30 -3.50 2.37
N GLY A 31 6.80 -4.14 3.42
CA GLY A 31 7.62 -4.77 4.45
C GLY A 31 7.29 -6.26 4.55
N THR A 32 7.18 -6.76 5.78
CA THR A 32 6.84 -8.16 6.07
C THR A 32 5.63 -8.65 5.28
N ILE A 33 5.78 -9.84 4.69
CA ILE A 33 4.76 -10.58 3.98
C ILE A 33 4.50 -11.86 4.75
N VAL A 34 3.23 -12.16 5.01
CA VAL A 34 2.81 -13.37 5.71
C VAL A 34 1.78 -14.08 4.83
N LYS A 35 1.89 -15.40 4.70
CA LYS A 35 0.97 -16.26 3.95
C LYS A 35 0.32 -17.26 4.90
N SER A 36 -0.95 -17.61 4.63
CA SER A 36 -1.56 -18.82 5.20
C SER A 36 -0.85 -20.08 4.69
N GLU A 37 -1.03 -21.19 5.41
CA GLU A 37 -0.44 -22.49 5.06
C GLU A 37 -0.85 -22.97 3.65
N ASP A 38 -2.09 -22.72 3.24
CA ASP A 38 -2.61 -23.01 1.90
C ASP A 38 -2.24 -21.96 0.84
N GLY A 39 -1.61 -20.85 1.24
CA GLY A 39 -1.25 -19.72 0.38
C GLY A 39 -2.43 -18.91 -0.17
N GLN A 40 -3.67 -19.19 0.25
CA GLN A 40 -4.88 -18.52 -0.23
C GLN A 40 -5.09 -17.14 0.40
N THR A 41 -4.48 -16.88 1.55
CA THR A 41 -4.54 -15.58 2.23
C THR A 41 -3.14 -15.02 2.42
N VAL A 42 -2.97 -13.74 2.11
CA VAL A 42 -1.70 -13.01 2.22
C VAL A 42 -1.93 -11.70 2.95
N VAL A 43 -1.05 -11.39 3.90
CA VAL A 43 -0.97 -10.08 4.55
C VAL A 43 0.33 -9.42 4.13
N ILE A 44 0.23 -8.22 3.54
CA ILE A 44 1.38 -7.43 3.09
C ILE A 44 1.46 -6.15 3.90
N ALA A 45 2.53 -5.97 4.67
CA ALA A 45 2.75 -4.71 5.38
C ALA A 45 3.07 -3.59 4.39
N LEU A 46 2.32 -2.48 4.45
CA LEU A 46 2.45 -1.34 3.57
C LEU A 46 2.92 -0.10 4.33
N GLY A 47 3.72 0.73 3.66
CA GLY A 47 4.06 2.07 4.10
C GLY A 47 4.19 3.04 2.94
N ASN A 48 4.69 4.22 3.25
CA ASN A 48 4.70 5.36 2.36
C ASN A 48 5.89 6.25 2.68
N LYS A 49 6.97 6.13 1.89
CA LYS A 49 8.16 7.02 1.97
C LYS A 49 7.93 8.41 1.37
N GLY A 50 6.74 8.68 0.86
CA GLY A 50 6.38 9.96 0.26
C GLY A 50 6.14 11.06 1.30
N PHE A 51 5.83 12.25 0.81
CA PHE A 51 5.55 13.46 1.60
C PHE A 51 4.04 13.82 1.67
N ARG A 52 3.16 12.92 1.23
CA ARG A 52 1.69 13.01 1.31
C ARG A 52 1.12 11.62 1.57
N ASP A 53 -0.09 11.54 2.08
CA ASP A 53 -0.74 10.25 2.26
C ASP A 53 -1.04 9.62 0.89
N LEU A 54 -0.96 8.29 0.84
CA LEU A 54 -1.33 7.51 -0.33
C LEU A 54 -2.56 6.67 -0.02
N LYS A 55 -3.30 6.31 -1.06
CA LYS A 55 -4.53 5.53 -0.95
C LYS A 55 -4.49 4.35 -1.91
N VAL A 56 -4.67 3.14 -1.40
CA VAL A 56 -4.87 1.97 -2.26
C VAL A 56 -6.24 2.07 -2.90
N THR A 57 -6.30 1.85 -4.20
CA THR A 57 -7.49 2.05 -5.05
C THR A 57 -7.94 0.78 -5.75
N GLY A 58 -7.15 -0.29 -5.68
CA GLY A 58 -7.51 -1.58 -6.24
C GLY A 58 -6.39 -2.58 -6.05
N VAL A 59 -6.78 -3.84 -5.93
CA VAL A 59 -5.86 -4.96 -5.77
C VAL A 59 -6.31 -6.06 -6.72
N LYS A 60 -5.35 -6.68 -7.41
CA LYS A 60 -5.56 -7.87 -8.21
C LYS A 60 -4.54 -8.92 -7.81
N VAL A 61 -4.86 -10.19 -8.04
CA VAL A 61 -3.98 -11.31 -7.71
C VAL A 61 -3.72 -12.18 -8.94
N ASN A 62 -2.57 -12.85 -8.96
CA ASN A 62 -2.19 -13.81 -10.01
C ASN A 62 -2.39 -13.23 -11.42
N ASN A 63 -3.19 -13.88 -12.28
CA ASN A 63 -3.47 -13.43 -13.65
C ASN A 63 -4.48 -12.25 -13.69
N TYR A 64 -4.25 -11.22 -12.89
CA TYR A 64 -5.15 -10.06 -12.72
C TYR A 64 -6.58 -10.39 -12.26
N ALA A 65 -6.75 -11.49 -11.52
CA ALA A 65 -8.03 -11.88 -10.93
C ALA A 65 -8.42 -10.95 -9.78
N ASP A 66 -9.73 -10.83 -9.54
CA ASP A 66 -10.23 -10.17 -8.34
C ASP A 66 -10.00 -11.07 -7.11
N PRO A 67 -9.52 -10.51 -6.00
CA PRO A 67 -9.48 -11.24 -4.73
C PRO A 67 -10.91 -11.57 -4.27
N ALA A 68 -11.05 -12.67 -3.52
CA ALA A 68 -12.32 -13.07 -2.93
C ALA A 68 -12.73 -12.14 -1.77
N ASP A 69 -11.76 -11.71 -0.96
CA ASP A 69 -11.94 -10.67 0.04
C ASP A 69 -10.69 -9.79 0.14
N LEU A 70 -10.90 -8.53 0.53
CA LEU A 70 -9.86 -7.52 0.61
C LEU A 70 -10.11 -6.58 1.79
N LYS A 71 -9.15 -6.53 2.72
CA LYS A 71 -9.21 -5.68 3.92
C LYS A 71 -7.89 -4.96 4.17
N MET A 72 -8.00 -3.80 4.82
CA MET A 72 -6.86 -3.11 5.42
C MET A 72 -6.89 -3.35 6.93
N GLN A 73 -5.82 -3.91 7.46
CA GLN A 73 -5.56 -4.00 8.88
C GLN A 73 -4.81 -2.78 9.34
N VAL A 74 -5.24 -2.24 10.49
CA VAL A 74 -4.51 -1.19 11.20
C VAL A 74 -4.20 -1.72 12.59
N GLY A 75 -2.92 -1.99 12.84
CA GLY A 75 -2.41 -2.52 14.12
C GLY A 75 -1.35 -1.60 14.73
N GLN A 76 -0.77 -2.01 15.87
CA GLN A 76 0.27 -1.24 16.57
C GLN A 76 1.69 -1.76 16.28
N SER A 77 1.81 -3.00 15.81
CA SER A 77 3.09 -3.63 15.46
C SER A 77 2.95 -4.59 14.27
N SER A 78 4.06 -4.85 13.57
CA SER A 78 4.10 -5.85 12.49
C SER A 78 3.79 -7.27 12.98
N GLU A 79 4.04 -7.56 14.26
CA GLU A 79 3.65 -8.80 14.93
C GLU A 79 2.12 -8.95 15.07
N ASP A 80 1.38 -7.84 15.11
CA ASP A 80 -0.08 -7.87 15.08
C ASP A 80 -0.60 -8.32 13.71
N LEU A 81 0.10 -7.99 12.63
CA LEU A 81 -0.32 -8.39 11.27
C LEU A 81 -0.29 -9.91 11.08
N VAL A 82 0.64 -10.60 11.75
CA VAL A 82 0.77 -12.07 11.73
C VAL A 82 -0.40 -12.75 12.46
N ALA A 83 -0.94 -12.12 13.51
CA ALA A 83 -2.00 -12.68 14.34
C ALA A 83 -3.34 -12.87 13.61
N THR A 84 -3.47 -12.34 12.39
CA THR A 84 -4.68 -12.48 11.54
C THR A 84 -5.01 -13.93 11.19
N PHE A 85 -4.01 -14.81 11.16
CA PHE A 85 -4.20 -16.23 10.82
C PHE A 85 -4.59 -17.09 12.02
N GLU A 86 -4.61 -16.53 13.23
CA GLU A 86 -4.98 -17.24 14.45
C GLU A 86 -6.46 -16.95 14.78
N GLU A 87 -7.26 -17.99 15.05
CA GLU A 87 -8.73 -17.91 15.27
C GLU A 87 -9.16 -17.07 16.49
N ASP A 88 -8.21 -16.64 17.33
CA ASP A 88 -8.46 -15.82 18.49
C ASP A 88 -7.27 -14.84 18.66
N PRO A 89 -7.38 -13.58 18.19
CA PRO A 89 -6.40 -12.56 18.52
C PRO A 89 -6.60 -12.25 20.01
N GLY A 90 -6.04 -13.10 20.88
CA GLY A 90 -6.36 -13.13 22.30
C GLY A 90 -6.41 -11.74 22.93
N ASP A 91 -7.33 -11.58 23.89
CA ASP A 91 -7.63 -10.35 24.64
C ASP A 91 -6.41 -9.42 24.82
N GLY A 92 -6.23 -8.46 23.91
CA GLY A 92 -5.14 -7.48 24.01
C GLY A 92 -4.63 -6.87 22.71
N LYS A 93 -4.81 -7.51 21.55
CA LYS A 93 -4.35 -6.95 20.26
C LYS A 93 -5.46 -6.14 19.58
N SER A 94 -5.28 -4.82 19.49
CA SER A 94 -6.24 -3.91 18.84
C SER A 94 -6.00 -3.82 17.33
N ILE A 95 -6.36 -4.87 16.60
CA ILE A 95 -6.34 -4.85 15.13
C ILE A 95 -7.70 -4.35 14.64
N GLU A 96 -7.70 -3.25 13.91
CA GLU A 96 -8.90 -2.76 13.23
C GLU A 96 -8.91 -3.21 11.77
N PHE A 97 -9.94 -3.96 11.37
CA PHE A 97 -10.19 -4.29 9.96
C PHE A 97 -11.07 -3.23 9.31
N LYS A 98 -10.59 -2.63 8.24
CA LYS A 98 -11.26 -1.59 7.47
C LYS A 98 -11.34 -1.96 6.00
N ASN A 99 -12.28 -1.36 5.27
CA ASN A 99 -12.22 -1.44 3.82
C ASN A 99 -10.97 -0.72 3.32
N VAL A 100 -10.35 -1.27 2.29
CA VAL A 100 -9.11 -0.69 1.72
C VAL A 100 -9.32 0.75 1.24
N GLU A 101 -10.51 1.05 0.72
CA GLU A 101 -10.85 2.39 0.26
C GLU A 101 -11.07 3.41 1.40
N ASP A 102 -11.21 2.99 2.65
CA ASP A 102 -11.43 3.90 3.77
C ASP A 102 -10.13 4.30 4.46
N VAL A 103 -9.01 3.67 4.09
CA VAL A 103 -7.71 3.89 4.72
C VAL A 103 -6.78 4.70 3.82
N SER A 104 -6.21 5.75 4.39
CA SER A 104 -5.07 6.47 3.81
C SER A 104 -3.83 6.09 4.59
N ILE A 105 -2.78 5.65 3.89
CA ILE A 105 -1.49 5.29 4.49
C ILE A 105 -0.70 6.60 4.66
N PRO A 106 -0.45 7.04 5.91
CA PRO A 106 0.18 8.32 6.18
C PRO A 106 1.58 8.41 5.57
N LYS A 107 1.95 9.62 5.15
CA LYS A 107 3.33 9.91 4.73
C LYS A 107 4.37 9.56 5.80
N GLY A 108 5.57 9.17 5.38
CA GLY A 108 6.68 8.83 6.27
C GLY A 108 6.50 7.51 7.05
N THR A 109 5.53 6.68 6.65
CA THR A 109 5.35 5.36 7.28
C THR A 109 6.28 4.33 6.63
N ASN A 110 6.86 3.47 7.46
CA ASN A 110 7.78 2.41 7.09
C ASN A 110 7.34 1.15 7.84
N PRO A 111 6.90 0.10 7.13
CA PRO A 111 6.38 -1.12 7.76
C PRO A 111 7.44 -1.93 8.52
N GLU A 112 8.74 -1.64 8.31
CA GLU A 112 9.84 -2.34 8.97
C GLU A 112 10.35 -1.63 10.24
N GLU A 113 9.87 -0.41 10.52
CA GLU A 113 10.26 0.37 11.69
C GLU A 113 9.18 0.33 12.78
N ARG A 114 9.57 0.61 14.04
CA ARG A 114 8.58 0.79 15.12
C ARG A 114 7.80 2.07 14.87
N GLN A 115 6.49 1.94 14.67
CA GLN A 115 5.57 3.04 14.41
C GLN A 115 4.38 2.97 15.37
N GLU A 116 3.65 4.08 15.51
CA GLU A 116 2.40 4.09 16.28
C GLU A 116 1.34 3.18 15.63
N LYS A 117 1.37 3.09 14.29
CA LYS A 117 0.44 2.28 13.51
C LYS A 117 1.15 1.58 12.37
N VAL A 118 0.78 0.34 12.13
CA VAL A 118 1.16 -0.44 10.95
C VAL A 118 -0.07 -0.71 10.08
N TYR A 119 0.14 -0.81 8.77
CA TYR A 119 -0.91 -1.00 7.80
C TYR A 119 -0.67 -2.33 7.07
N GLY A 120 -1.59 -3.28 7.19
CA GLY A 120 -1.51 -4.58 6.53
C GLY A 120 -2.59 -4.74 5.47
N LEU A 121 -2.21 -4.99 4.23
CA LEU A 121 -3.15 -5.36 3.18
C LEU A 121 -3.43 -6.86 3.25
N THR A 122 -4.64 -7.23 3.69
CA THR A 122 -5.11 -8.62 3.69
C THR A 122 -5.79 -8.92 2.37
N VAL A 123 -5.32 -9.94 1.69
CA VAL A 123 -5.84 -10.40 0.40
C VAL A 123 -6.17 -11.87 0.54
N ASN A 124 -7.43 -12.23 0.30
CA ASN A 124 -7.88 -13.62 0.26
C ASN A 124 -8.29 -13.99 -1.16
N HIS A 125 -7.96 -15.19 -1.62
CA HIS A 125 -8.33 -15.71 -2.92
C HIS A 125 -8.60 -17.23 -2.86
N GLN A 126 -9.34 -17.75 -3.82
CA GLN A 126 -9.73 -19.18 -3.85
C GLN A 126 -8.56 -20.11 -4.21
N GLU A 127 -7.54 -19.57 -4.86
CA GLU A 127 -6.33 -20.29 -5.25
C GLU A 127 -5.11 -19.67 -4.56
N PRO A 128 -4.01 -20.43 -4.38
CA PRO A 128 -2.77 -19.89 -3.84
C PRO A 128 -2.33 -18.61 -4.56
N ILE A 129 -1.96 -17.60 -3.79
CA ILE A 129 -1.56 -16.29 -4.29
C ILE A 129 -0.04 -16.31 -4.54
N HIS A 130 0.35 -16.14 -5.80
CA HIS A 130 1.75 -16.05 -6.24
C HIS A 130 2.19 -14.61 -6.50
N ASN A 131 1.25 -13.72 -6.82
CA ASN A 131 1.56 -12.30 -6.98
C ASN A 131 0.35 -11.42 -6.67
N VAL A 132 0.65 -10.20 -6.23
CA VAL A 132 -0.35 -9.17 -5.89
C VAL A 132 -0.01 -7.89 -6.64
N HIS A 133 -0.96 -7.40 -7.42
CA HIS A 133 -0.89 -6.10 -8.10
C HIS A 133 -1.63 -5.06 -7.27
N ILE A 134 -0.91 -4.08 -6.74
CA ILE A 134 -1.45 -3.00 -5.92
C ILE A 134 -1.53 -1.73 -6.75
N LYS A 135 -2.76 -1.28 -7.00
CA LYS A 135 -3.04 0.04 -7.58
C LYS A 135 -3.26 1.05 -6.48
N TYR A 136 -2.54 2.16 -6.51
CA TYR A 136 -2.70 3.22 -5.52
C TYR A 136 -2.61 4.60 -6.16
N ARG A 137 -3.13 5.59 -5.43
CA ARG A 137 -3.16 6.98 -5.83
C ARG A 137 -2.26 7.81 -4.92
N TYR A 138 -1.43 8.63 -5.55
CA TYR A 138 -0.54 9.58 -4.87
C TYR A 138 -0.46 10.88 -5.69
N PHE A 139 -0.74 12.03 -5.06
CA PHE A 139 -0.90 13.33 -5.75
C PHE A 139 -1.85 13.29 -6.97
N GLY A 140 -2.89 12.46 -6.91
CA GLY A 140 -3.82 12.26 -8.02
C GLY A 140 -3.32 11.34 -9.14
N ILE A 141 -2.04 10.99 -9.14
CA ILE A 141 -1.40 10.08 -10.09
C ILE A 141 -1.69 8.63 -9.65
N LEU A 142 -2.03 7.79 -10.62
CA LEU A 142 -2.18 6.35 -10.42
C LEU A 142 -0.84 5.63 -10.62
N PHE A 143 -0.57 4.70 -9.72
CA PHE A 143 0.58 3.80 -9.72
C PHE A 143 0.10 2.35 -9.69
N ASN A 144 0.98 1.44 -10.08
CA ASN A 144 0.72 0.00 -10.07
C ASN A 144 2.02 -0.72 -9.75
N ASP A 145 2.07 -1.32 -8.56
CA ASP A 145 3.22 -2.11 -8.11
C ASP A 145 2.82 -3.59 -8.08
N THR A 146 3.74 -4.47 -8.46
CA THR A 146 3.53 -5.92 -8.43
C THR A 146 4.48 -6.54 -7.44
N ILE A 147 3.91 -7.28 -6.49
CA ILE A 147 4.65 -8.00 -5.46
C ILE A 147 4.60 -9.47 -5.85
N ILE A 148 5.77 -10.06 -6.09
CA ILE A 148 5.92 -11.49 -6.34
C ILE A 148 6.11 -12.16 -4.99
N LEU A 149 5.35 -13.22 -4.73
CA LEU A 149 5.36 -13.92 -3.47
C LEU A 149 5.97 -15.32 -3.68
N ASP A 150 7.17 -15.54 -3.17
CA ASP A 150 7.87 -16.84 -3.21
C ASP A 150 7.17 -17.93 -2.39
#